data_AF-E1YEG5-F1
#
_entry.id   AF-E1YEG5-F1
#
_cell.length_a   1.000
_cell.length_b   1.000
_cell.length_c   1.000
_cell.angle_alpha   90.00
_cell.angle_beta   90.00
_cell.angle_gamma   90.00
#
_symmetry.space_group_name_H-M   'P 1'
#
loop_
_entity.id
_entity.type
_entity.pdbx_description
1 polymer ?
#
loop_
_entity_poly.entity_id
_entity_poly.type
_entity_poly.pdbx_seq_one_letter_code
_entity_poly.pdbx_strand_id
1 'polypeptide(L)'
;MKKFFRSGKMETIVKLPMSYSSIRNCREMGLELEPIKIRLIRIGLPSGETEILATSLLDQEKFAYDVFAELYHLRWPVEEDYKIMKCRIQVENFSGKTVRSVYQDFHAKVFSKNLTMMIANSVEPLVEKNTASRKYKYQVNFTQALSAIKNVIVLLILRPSDKIHSIIEDLQALILKCVDAIRPGRSNKRIFKKRNKKFNPAYRQPA
;
A
#
# COMPACT_ATOMS: atom_id res chain seq x y z
N MET A 1 -7.90 -16.68 21.55
CA MET A 1 -6.61 -15.95 21.52
C MET A 1 -5.82 -16.00 22.83
N LYS A 2 -6.30 -15.48 23.97
CA LYS A 2 -5.52 -15.46 25.24
C LYS A 2 -4.96 -16.84 25.67
N LYS A 3 -5.73 -17.92 25.48
CA LYS A 3 -5.27 -19.30 25.75
C LYS A 3 -4.07 -19.70 24.88
N PHE A 4 -4.10 -19.38 23.58
CA PHE A 4 -2.99 -19.63 22.65
C PHE A 4 -1.76 -18.76 22.96
N PHE A 5 -1.98 -17.49 23.34
CA PHE A 5 -0.89 -16.61 23.76
C PHE A 5 -0.17 -17.15 25.01
N ARG A 6 -0.90 -17.75 25.96
CA ARG A 6 -0.30 -18.36 27.15
C ARG A 6 0.35 -19.72 26.89
N SER A 7 -0.06 -20.44 25.84
CA SER A 7 0.43 -21.80 25.59
C SER A 7 1.86 -21.88 25.05
N GLY A 8 2.50 -20.77 24.68
CA GLY A 8 3.86 -20.75 24.13
C GLY A 8 4.02 -21.36 22.72
N LYS A 9 3.05 -22.16 22.26
CA LYS A 9 3.05 -22.78 20.92
C LYS A 9 3.25 -21.76 19.80
N MET A 10 4.00 -22.17 18.77
CA MET A 10 4.22 -21.40 17.54
C MET A 10 2.94 -21.31 16.71
N GLU A 11 2.19 -22.41 16.63
CA GLU A 11 0.92 -22.42 15.91
C GLU A 11 -0.06 -23.45 16.47
N THR A 12 -1.34 -23.26 16.15
CA THR A 12 -2.40 -24.20 16.49
C THR A 12 -3.61 -24.00 15.58
N ILE A 13 -4.34 -25.06 15.29
CA ILE A 13 -5.67 -24.96 14.68
C ILE A 13 -6.71 -24.95 15.81
N VAL A 14 -7.65 -24.01 15.75
CA VAL A 14 -8.77 -23.90 16.69
C VAL A 14 -10.08 -23.77 15.95
N LYS A 15 -11.16 -24.24 16.58
CA LYS A 15 -12.52 -23.92 16.16
C LYS A 15 -12.95 -22.65 16.88
N LEU A 16 -13.22 -21.59 16.13
CA LEU A 16 -13.73 -20.33 16.65
C LEU A 16 -15.26 -20.39 16.65
N PRO A 17 -15.92 -20.45 17.82
CA PRO A 17 -17.37 -20.38 17.86
C PRO A 17 -17.84 -18.98 17.48
N MET A 18 -19.02 -18.92 16.89
CA MET A 18 -19.71 -17.67 16.59
C MET A 18 -20.01 -16.90 17.87
N SER A 19 -19.70 -15.60 17.91
CA SER A 19 -20.10 -14.74 19.01
C SER A 19 -21.61 -14.47 18.96
N TYR A 20 -22.24 -14.37 20.13
CA TYR A 20 -23.68 -14.09 20.24
C TYR A 20 -24.11 -12.83 19.46
N SER A 21 -23.27 -11.79 19.47
CA SER A 21 -23.47 -10.55 18.72
C SER A 21 -23.51 -10.72 17.19
N SER A 22 -22.92 -11.79 16.66
CA SER A 22 -22.80 -12.03 15.21
C SER A 22 -23.88 -12.96 14.68
N ILE A 23 -24.58 -13.71 15.55
CA ILE A 23 -25.59 -14.71 15.15
C ILE A 23 -26.72 -14.06 14.35
N ARG A 24 -27.21 -12.89 14.78
CA ARG A 24 -28.30 -12.19 14.11
C ARG A 24 -27.92 -11.83 12.67
N ASN A 25 -26.79 -11.14 12.49
CA ASN A 25 -26.32 -10.72 11.17
C ASN A 25 -26.07 -11.93 10.25
N CYS A 26 -25.48 -13.01 10.77
CA CYS A 26 -25.25 -14.20 9.97
C CYS A 26 -26.56 -14.87 9.55
N ARG A 27 -27.59 -14.91 10.39
CA ARG A 27 -28.93 -15.39 9.99
C ARG A 27 -29.56 -14.50 8.92
N GLU A 28 -29.48 -13.18 9.07
CA GLU A 28 -29.98 -12.22 8.07
C GLU A 28 -29.26 -12.37 6.72
N MET A 29 -27.97 -12.75 6.74
CA MET A 29 -27.16 -13.01 5.54
C MET A 29 -27.25 -14.46 5.03
N GLY A 30 -28.00 -15.35 5.69
CA GLY A 30 -28.10 -16.77 5.31
C GLY A 30 -26.81 -17.59 5.50
N LEU A 31 -25.94 -17.18 6.43
CA LEU A 31 -24.65 -17.82 6.71
C LEU A 31 -24.78 -18.91 7.79
N GLU A 32 -24.00 -19.98 7.65
CA GLU A 32 -23.91 -21.07 8.62
C GLU A 32 -23.37 -20.58 9.98
N LEU A 33 -23.89 -21.17 11.06
CA LEU A 33 -23.52 -20.81 12.44
C LEU A 33 -22.48 -21.75 13.04
N GLU A 34 -21.93 -22.66 12.24
CA GLU A 34 -20.94 -23.64 12.70
C GLU A 34 -19.61 -22.96 13.09
N PRO A 35 -18.91 -23.48 14.10
CA PRO A 35 -17.59 -22.97 14.46
C PRO A 35 -16.59 -23.06 13.32
N ILE A 36 -15.99 -21.93 12.95
CA ILE A 36 -15.04 -21.85 11.84
C ILE A 36 -13.67 -22.35 12.31
N LYS A 37 -13.05 -23.24 11.55
CA LYS A 37 -11.66 -23.65 11.79
C LYS A 37 -10.72 -22.54 11.32
N ILE A 38 -9.83 -22.11 12.20
CA ILE A 38 -8.78 -21.14 11.90
C ILE A 38 -7.44 -21.64 12.44
N ARG A 39 -6.35 -21.32 11.74
CA ARG A 39 -4.99 -21.50 12.22
C ARG A 39 -4.53 -20.21 12.87
N LEU A 40 -4.04 -20.31 14.10
CA LEU A 40 -3.39 -19.22 14.82
C LEU A 40 -1.88 -19.40 14.74
N ILE A 41 -1.18 -18.31 14.43
CA ILE A 41 0.27 -18.30 14.21
C ILE A 41 0.87 -17.19 15.07
N ARG A 42 1.85 -17.55 15.89
CA ARG A 42 2.57 -16.63 16.78
C ARG A 42 3.83 -16.15 16.08
N ILE A 43 4.01 -14.85 15.93
CA ILE A 43 5.20 -14.25 15.32
C ILE A 43 5.88 -13.35 16.35
N GLY A 44 7.17 -13.57 16.59
CA GLY A 44 7.99 -12.69 17.42
C GLY A 44 8.49 -11.50 16.61
N LEU A 45 8.37 -10.29 17.15
CA LEU A 45 8.93 -9.08 16.56
C LEU A 45 10.31 -8.77 17.14
N PRO A 46 11.20 -8.08 16.40
CA PRO A 46 12.47 -7.60 16.93
C PRO A 46 12.35 -6.66 18.14
N SER A 47 11.18 -6.06 18.36
CA SER A 47 10.88 -5.25 19.55
C SER A 47 10.71 -6.07 20.84
N GLY A 48 10.64 -7.40 20.75
CA GLY A 48 10.28 -8.29 21.86
C GLY A 48 8.76 -8.48 22.02
N GLU A 49 7.95 -7.79 21.23
CA GLU A 49 6.50 -8.00 21.18
C GLU A 49 6.15 -9.26 20.38
N THR A 50 4.94 -9.78 20.60
CA THR A 50 4.43 -10.96 19.91
C THR A 50 3.14 -10.62 19.19
N GLU A 51 3.11 -10.87 17.89
CA GLU A 51 1.91 -10.79 17.07
C GLU A 51 1.25 -12.17 16.95
N ILE A 52 -0.09 -12.20 16.93
CA ILE A 52 -0.85 -13.42 16.64
C ILE A 52 -1.62 -13.17 15.36
N LEU A 53 -1.29 -13.93 14.31
CA LEU A 53 -2.05 -13.97 13.08
C LEU A 53 -3.12 -15.05 13.15
N ALA A 54 -4.26 -14.78 12.52
CA ALA A 54 -5.32 -15.76 12.30
C ALA A 54 -5.53 -15.93 10.79
N THR A 55 -5.54 -17.17 10.32
CA THR A 55 -5.67 -17.49 8.88
C THR A 55 -6.58 -18.69 8.64
N SER A 56 -7.21 -18.71 7.47
CA SER A 56 -7.94 -19.87 6.94
C SER A 56 -7.04 -20.88 6.20
N LEU A 57 -5.74 -20.60 6.09
CA LEU A 57 -4.75 -21.53 5.54
C LEU A 57 -4.41 -22.63 6.55
N LEU A 58 -5.21 -23.70 6.55
CA LEU A 58 -5.14 -24.78 7.54
C LEU A 58 -4.09 -25.86 7.24
N ASP A 59 -3.71 -26.02 5.98
CA ASP A 59 -2.74 -27.02 5.54
C ASP A 59 -1.31 -26.60 5.92
N GLN A 60 -0.71 -27.31 6.88
CA GLN A 60 0.62 -27.00 7.41
C GLN A 60 1.75 -27.50 6.51
N GLU A 61 1.49 -28.49 5.66
CA GLU A 61 2.48 -29.00 4.70
C GLU A 61 2.58 -28.06 3.50
N LYS A 62 1.43 -27.58 3.01
CA LYS A 62 1.38 -26.64 1.89
C LYS A 62 1.77 -25.21 2.30
N PHE A 63 1.43 -24.80 3.52
CA PHE A 63 1.71 -23.45 4.04
C PHE A 63 2.51 -23.56 5.33
N ALA A 64 3.83 -23.63 5.18
CA ALA A 64 4.75 -23.70 6.31
C ALA A 64 4.67 -22.44 7.19
N TYR A 65 5.08 -22.55 8.45
CA TYR A 65 5.00 -21.47 9.43
C TYR A 65 5.88 -20.26 9.06
N ASP A 66 7.06 -20.52 8.49
CA ASP A 66 8.13 -19.56 8.20
C ASP A 66 7.72 -18.48 7.18
N VAL A 67 6.82 -18.78 6.25
CA VAL A 67 6.37 -17.81 5.24
C VAL A 67 5.45 -16.72 5.81
N PHE A 68 4.82 -16.94 6.97
CA PHE A 68 3.77 -16.04 7.45
C PHE A 68 4.30 -14.69 7.94
N ALA A 69 5.54 -14.63 8.43
CA ALA A 69 6.17 -13.37 8.80
C ALA A 69 6.35 -12.47 7.59
N GLU A 70 6.88 -13.00 6.49
CA GLU A 70 7.04 -12.27 5.24
C GLU A 70 5.69 -11.94 4.60
N LEU A 71 4.77 -12.91 4.55
CA LEU A 71 3.43 -12.70 3.99
C LEU A 71 2.67 -11.57 4.70
N TYR A 72 2.75 -11.51 6.04
CA TYR A 72 2.13 -10.43 6.78
C TYR A 72 2.86 -9.10 6.57
N HIS A 73 4.19 -9.14 6.41
CA HIS A 73 4.97 -7.96 6.05
C HIS A 73 4.56 -7.36 4.68
N LEU A 74 4.17 -8.19 3.71
CA LEU A 74 3.64 -7.75 2.40
C LEU A 74 2.32 -6.96 2.50
N ARG A 75 1.69 -6.87 3.68
CA ARG A 75 0.58 -5.94 3.94
C ARG A 75 1.05 -4.49 4.07
N TRP A 76 2.28 -4.27 4.54
CA TRP A 76 2.81 -2.93 4.84
C TRP A 76 2.78 -1.94 3.65
N PRO A 77 3.08 -2.36 2.39
CA PRO A 77 2.92 -1.51 1.22
C PRO A 77 1.54 -0.83 1.10
N VAL A 78 0.46 -1.44 1.62
CA VAL A 78 -0.88 -0.83 1.63
C VAL A 78 -0.92 0.42 2.52
N GLU A 79 -0.24 0.40 3.67
CA GLU A 79 -0.16 1.57 4.57
C GLU A 79 0.68 2.69 3.97
N GLU A 80 1.79 2.34 3.33
CA GLU A 80 2.60 3.32 2.59
C GLU A 80 1.83 3.89 1.39
N ASP A 81 0.98 3.11 0.73
CA ASP A 81 0.09 3.58 -0.32
C ASP A 81 -0.94 4.61 0.19
N TYR A 82 -1.58 4.33 1.33
CA TYR A 82 -2.47 5.32 1.96
C TYR A 82 -1.75 6.62 2.31
N LYS A 83 -0.49 6.53 2.72
CA LYS A 83 0.35 7.68 3.01
C LYS A 83 0.69 8.45 1.73
N ILE A 84 0.98 7.80 0.61
CA ILE A 84 1.13 8.43 -0.71
C ILE A 84 -0.16 9.16 -1.09
N MET A 85 -1.30 8.48 -1.05
CA MET A 85 -2.61 9.05 -1.38
C MET A 85 -2.95 10.29 -0.53
N LYS A 86 -2.75 10.20 0.79
CA LYS A 86 -3.12 11.28 1.73
C LYS A 86 -2.11 12.42 1.79
N CYS A 87 -0.81 12.14 1.61
CA CYS A 87 0.26 13.12 1.90
C CYS A 87 0.99 13.63 0.66
N ARG A 88 1.10 12.83 -0.41
CA ARG A 88 1.76 13.25 -1.66
C ARG A 88 0.73 13.73 -2.68
N ILE A 89 -0.29 12.91 -2.91
CA ILE A 89 -1.35 13.20 -3.88
C ILE A 89 -2.41 14.15 -3.30
N GLN A 90 -2.54 14.19 -1.97
CA GLN A 90 -3.53 15.00 -1.26
C GLN A 90 -4.95 14.69 -1.77
N VAL A 91 -5.34 13.41 -1.74
CA VAL A 91 -6.64 12.96 -2.26
C VAL A 91 -7.83 13.74 -1.68
N GLU A 92 -7.71 14.20 -0.43
CA GLU A 92 -8.70 14.98 0.31
C GLU A 92 -8.74 16.49 -0.05
N ASN A 93 -7.82 16.99 -0.89
CA ASN A 93 -7.74 18.41 -1.29
C ASN A 93 -8.57 18.70 -2.54
N PHE A 94 -9.87 18.95 -2.38
CA PHE A 94 -10.81 19.12 -3.50
C PHE A 94 -10.79 20.53 -4.10
N SER A 95 -10.98 20.59 -5.42
CA SER A 95 -11.05 21.81 -6.24
C SER A 95 -12.41 22.52 -6.13
N GLY A 96 -13.48 21.80 -5.76
CA GLY A 96 -14.83 22.33 -5.60
C GLY A 96 -15.59 21.70 -4.44
N LYS A 97 -16.81 22.22 -4.22
CA LYS A 97 -17.68 21.83 -3.09
C LYS A 97 -18.85 20.92 -3.49
N THR A 98 -19.08 20.74 -4.79
CA THR A 98 -20.18 19.90 -5.28
C THR A 98 -19.78 18.43 -5.24
N VAL A 99 -20.76 17.55 -5.07
CA VAL A 99 -20.57 16.09 -5.11
C VAL A 99 -19.85 15.66 -6.39
N ARG A 100 -20.24 16.24 -7.53
CA ARG A 100 -19.61 15.97 -8.84
C ARG A 100 -18.13 16.33 -8.87
N SER A 101 -17.77 17.52 -8.37
CA SER A 101 -16.36 17.96 -8.32
C SER A 101 -15.53 17.06 -7.41
N VAL A 102 -16.07 16.65 -6.26
CA VAL A 102 -15.42 15.70 -5.34
C VAL A 102 -15.12 14.37 -6.03
N TYR A 103 -16.09 13.79 -6.76
CA TYR A 103 -15.87 12.54 -7.50
C TYR A 103 -14.83 12.71 -8.62
N GLN A 104 -14.92 13.79 -9.41
CA GLN A 104 -13.97 14.04 -10.49
C GLN A 104 -12.53 14.15 -9.97
N ASP A 105 -12.31 14.94 -8.92
CA ASP A 105 -11.01 15.09 -8.28
C ASP A 105 -10.47 13.78 -7.72
N PHE A 106 -11.33 13.00 -7.04
CA PHE A 106 -10.95 11.71 -6.49
C PHE A 106 -10.47 10.77 -7.60
N HIS A 107 -11.28 10.59 -8.64
CA HIS A 107 -10.94 9.68 -9.74
C HIS A 107 -9.72 10.16 -10.54
N ALA A 108 -9.57 11.46 -10.79
CA ALA A 108 -8.39 12.00 -11.47
C ALA A 108 -7.10 11.71 -10.68
N LYS A 109 -7.14 11.86 -9.35
CA LYS A 109 -6.00 11.56 -8.48
C LYS A 109 -5.68 10.07 -8.41
N VAL A 110 -6.69 9.20 -8.33
CA VAL A 110 -6.51 7.73 -8.39
C VAL A 110 -5.91 7.33 -9.72
N PHE A 111 -6.43 7.85 -10.83
CA PHE A 111 -5.91 7.60 -12.17
C PHE A 111 -4.44 8.03 -12.30
N SER A 112 -4.11 9.24 -11.83
CA SER A 112 -2.75 9.77 -11.86
C SER A 112 -1.77 8.88 -11.10
N LYS A 113 -2.17 8.38 -9.92
CA LYS A 113 -1.37 7.42 -9.13
C LYS A 113 -1.14 6.12 -9.90
N ASN A 114 -2.20 5.54 -10.46
CA ASN A 114 -2.13 4.24 -11.13
C ASN A 114 -1.25 4.34 -12.38
N LEU A 115 -1.42 5.40 -13.17
CA LEU A 115 -0.56 5.68 -14.33
C LEU A 115 0.90 5.83 -13.90
N THR A 116 1.17 6.53 -12.80
CA THR A 116 2.52 6.64 -12.22
C THR A 116 3.10 5.30 -11.84
N MET A 117 2.30 4.45 -11.20
CA MET A 117 2.73 3.10 -10.83
C MET A 117 3.05 2.25 -12.06
N MET A 118 2.25 2.32 -13.12
CA MET A 118 2.51 1.59 -14.36
C MET A 118 3.85 1.98 -14.99
N ILE A 119 4.13 3.28 -15.09
CA ILE A 119 5.36 3.78 -15.70
C ILE A 119 6.57 3.49 -14.81
N ALA A 120 6.46 3.68 -13.50
CA ALA A 120 7.51 3.31 -12.54
C ALA A 120 7.84 1.82 -12.64
N ASN A 121 6.83 0.94 -12.65
CA ASN A 121 7.05 -0.50 -12.77
C ASN A 121 7.68 -0.89 -14.11
N SER A 122 7.36 -0.18 -15.20
CA SER A 122 7.96 -0.47 -16.52
C SER A 122 9.47 -0.23 -16.57
N VAL A 123 10.00 0.65 -15.71
CA VAL A 123 11.42 1.00 -15.68
C VAL A 123 12.21 0.27 -14.59
N GLU A 124 11.55 -0.44 -13.69
CA GLU A 124 12.18 -1.12 -12.55
C GLU A 124 13.31 -2.10 -12.98
N PRO A 125 13.15 -2.93 -14.03
CA PRO A 125 14.24 -3.81 -14.48
C PRO A 125 15.49 -3.02 -14.94
N LEU A 126 15.27 -1.84 -15.52
CA LEU A 126 16.36 -0.94 -15.91
C LEU A 126 16.98 -0.24 -14.70
N VAL A 127 16.20 0.10 -13.67
CA VAL A 127 16.72 0.60 -12.38
C VAL A 127 17.64 -0.44 -11.75
N GLU A 128 17.19 -1.69 -11.66
CA GLU A 128 18.00 -2.78 -11.10
C GLU A 128 19.31 -2.96 -11.88
N LYS A 129 19.23 -3.02 -13.22
CA LYS A 129 20.41 -3.12 -14.08
C LYS A 129 21.38 -1.94 -13.92
N ASN A 130 20.87 -0.71 -13.94
CA ASN A 130 21.69 0.52 -13.86
C ASN A 130 22.28 0.75 -12.47
N THR A 131 21.74 0.11 -11.45
CA THR A 131 22.18 0.25 -10.06
C THR A 131 22.84 -1.00 -9.49
N ALA A 132 23.04 -2.04 -10.29
CA ALA A 132 23.60 -3.33 -9.88
C ALA A 132 24.97 -3.24 -9.20
N SER A 133 25.82 -2.29 -9.61
CA SER A 133 27.13 -2.06 -9.01
C SER A 133 27.11 -1.22 -7.73
N ARG A 134 25.94 -0.70 -7.32
CA ARG A 134 25.81 0.15 -6.13
C ARG A 134 25.69 -0.70 -4.87
N LYS A 135 25.99 -0.07 -3.73
CA LYS A 135 25.99 -0.71 -2.40
C LYS A 135 24.64 -1.33 -1.97
N TYR A 136 23.53 -0.76 -2.42
CA TYR A 136 22.18 -1.15 -2.01
C TYR A 136 21.31 -1.45 -3.23
N LYS A 137 20.18 -2.11 -3.02
CA LYS A 137 19.09 -2.10 -4.00
C LYS A 137 18.49 -0.71 -4.10
N TYR A 138 18.07 -0.32 -5.29
CA TYR A 138 17.41 0.95 -5.55
C TYR A 138 16.02 0.70 -6.13
N GLN A 139 15.12 1.63 -5.86
CA GLN A 139 13.76 1.66 -6.41
C GLN A 139 13.47 3.06 -6.94
N VAL A 140 12.46 3.18 -7.80
CA VAL A 140 11.96 4.48 -8.24
C VAL A 140 11.54 5.34 -7.04
N ASN A 141 11.97 6.60 -7.04
CA ASN A 141 11.43 7.61 -6.13
C ASN A 141 10.02 8.00 -6.58
N PHE A 142 9.01 7.35 -6.01
CA PHE A 142 7.61 7.53 -6.41
C PHE A 142 7.11 8.98 -6.27
N THR A 143 7.66 9.76 -5.33
CA THR A 143 7.27 11.17 -5.18
C THR A 143 7.76 12.00 -6.37
N GLN A 144 8.98 11.76 -6.85
CA GLN A 144 9.49 12.42 -8.05
C GLN A 144 8.77 11.95 -9.30
N ALA A 145 8.48 10.66 -9.42
CA ALA A 145 7.68 10.11 -10.52
C ALA A 145 6.28 10.76 -10.60
N LEU A 146 5.58 10.88 -9.46
CA LEU A 146 4.30 11.60 -9.38
C LEU A 146 4.42 13.06 -9.86
N SER A 147 5.50 13.75 -9.45
CA SER A 147 5.76 15.13 -9.85
C SER A 147 5.95 15.26 -11.36
N ALA A 148 6.72 14.34 -11.96
CA ALA A 148 6.96 14.31 -13.40
C ALA A 148 5.66 14.07 -14.18
N ILE A 149 4.86 13.08 -13.76
CA ILE A 149 3.61 12.71 -14.46
C ILE A 149 2.56 13.80 -14.38
N LYS A 150 2.45 14.50 -13.25
CA LYS A 150 1.51 15.62 -13.10
C LYS A 150 1.66 16.65 -14.22
N ASN A 151 2.88 16.89 -14.70
CA ASN A 151 3.15 17.90 -15.73
C ASN A 151 2.81 17.44 -17.16
N VAL A 152 2.65 16.13 -17.38
CA VAL A 152 2.47 15.55 -18.72
C VAL A 152 1.18 14.77 -18.89
N ILE A 153 0.44 14.48 -17.80
CA ILE A 153 -0.76 13.63 -17.83
C ILE A 153 -1.82 14.13 -18.82
N VAL A 154 -2.00 15.45 -18.92
CA VAL A 154 -2.94 16.06 -19.88
C VAL A 154 -2.45 15.87 -21.32
N LEU A 155 -1.12 15.90 -21.54
CA LEU A 155 -0.54 15.67 -22.87
C LEU A 155 -0.73 14.22 -23.30
N LEU A 156 -0.64 13.25 -22.38
CA LEU A 156 -0.89 11.84 -22.69
C LEU A 156 -2.34 11.56 -23.13
N ILE A 157 -3.28 12.44 -22.79
CA ILE A 157 -4.70 12.31 -23.18
C ILE A 157 -4.99 13.08 -24.47
N LEU A 158 -4.42 14.27 -24.63
CA LEU A 158 -4.78 15.19 -25.71
C LEU A 158 -3.89 15.12 -26.95
N ARG A 159 -2.76 14.39 -26.89
CA ARG A 159 -1.83 14.31 -28.03
C ARG A 159 -2.11 13.09 -28.90
N PRO A 160 -1.80 13.17 -30.21
CA PRO A 160 -1.82 12.02 -31.10
C PRO A 160 -0.87 10.90 -30.63
N SER A 161 -1.15 9.66 -31.04
CA SER A 161 -0.45 8.46 -30.58
C SER A 161 1.06 8.46 -30.87
N ASP A 162 1.49 9.03 -31.99
CA ASP A 162 2.90 9.17 -32.36
C ASP A 162 3.69 10.03 -31.35
N LYS A 163 3.05 11.08 -30.81
CA LYS A 163 3.65 11.94 -29.77
C LYS A 163 3.55 11.34 -28.38
N ILE A 164 2.53 10.52 -28.11
CA ILE A 164 2.40 9.85 -26.81
C ILE A 164 3.60 8.93 -26.56
N HIS A 165 4.04 8.19 -27.57
CA HIS A 165 5.18 7.29 -27.43
C HIS A 165 6.44 8.04 -26.96
N SER A 166 6.81 9.12 -27.64
CA SER A 166 7.98 9.92 -27.26
C SER A 166 7.85 10.53 -25.87
N ILE A 167 6.65 10.98 -25.49
CA ILE A 167 6.40 11.51 -24.14
C ILE A 167 6.62 10.43 -23.07
N ILE A 168 6.18 9.20 -23.33
CA ILE A 168 6.37 8.08 -22.40
C ILE A 168 7.86 7.75 -22.28
N GLU A 169 8.60 7.70 -23.39
CA GLU A 169 10.04 7.45 -23.39
C GLU A 169 10.81 8.51 -22.58
N ASP A 170 10.52 9.79 -22.82
CA ASP A 170 11.12 10.91 -22.07
C ASP A 170 10.81 10.81 -20.57
N LEU A 171 9.58 10.45 -20.23
CA LEU A 171 9.14 10.29 -18.86
C LEU A 171 9.82 9.11 -18.18
N GLN A 172 9.96 7.97 -18.87
CA GLN A 172 10.72 6.82 -18.39
C GLN A 172 12.19 7.19 -18.15
N ALA A 173 12.81 7.91 -19.09
CA ALA A 173 14.19 8.38 -18.97
C ALA A 173 14.39 9.35 -17.79
N LEU A 174 13.39 10.20 -17.50
CA LEU A 174 13.41 11.07 -16.33
C LEU A 174 13.26 10.27 -15.03
N ILE A 175 12.29 9.36 -14.96
CA ILE A 175 12.02 8.54 -13.77
C ILE A 175 13.22 7.64 -13.44
N LEU A 176 13.91 7.09 -14.46
CA LEU A 176 15.12 6.29 -14.29
C LEU A 176 16.26 7.02 -13.55
N LYS A 177 16.30 8.36 -13.63
CA LYS A 177 17.28 9.18 -12.92
C LYS A 177 16.86 9.46 -11.46
N CYS A 178 15.59 9.27 -11.13
CA CYS A 178 15.02 9.55 -9.82
C CYS A 178 14.84 8.25 -9.01
N VAL A 179 15.93 7.77 -8.40
CA VAL A 179 15.92 6.52 -7.62
C VAL A 179 16.38 6.72 -6.18
N ASP A 180 15.78 5.97 -5.26
CA ASP A 180 16.12 5.96 -3.83
C ASP A 180 16.69 4.61 -3.41
N ALA A 181 17.68 4.61 -2.51
CA ALA A 181 18.26 3.39 -1.96
C ALA A 181 17.34 2.73 -0.92
N ILE A 182 17.07 1.44 -1.09
CA ILE A 182 16.44 0.59 -0.09
C ILE A 182 17.51 0.14 0.90
N ARG A 183 17.45 0.67 2.13
CA ARG A 183 18.41 0.35 3.20
C ARG A 183 17.83 -0.73 4.12
N PRO A 184 18.39 -1.95 4.14
CA PRO A 184 17.92 -3.02 5.02
C PRO A 184 17.98 -2.61 6.49
N GLY A 185 17.00 -3.04 7.28
CA GLY A 185 16.96 -2.80 8.73
C GLY A 185 16.72 -1.34 9.15
N ARG A 186 16.37 -0.44 8.22
CA ARG A 186 16.07 0.95 8.57
C ARG A 186 14.78 1.02 9.39
N SER A 187 14.92 1.34 10.67
CA SER A 187 13.81 1.69 11.56
C SER A 187 13.97 3.12 12.05
N ASN A 188 12.87 3.87 12.08
CA ASN A 188 12.84 5.20 12.70
C ASN A 188 11.82 5.17 13.83
N LYS A 189 12.18 5.70 15.00
CA LYS A 189 11.22 5.86 16.10
C LYS A 189 10.05 6.72 15.62
N ARG A 190 8.82 6.25 15.85
CA ARG A 190 7.62 6.99 15.50
C ARG A 190 7.48 8.17 16.45
N ILE A 191 7.72 9.38 15.95
CA ILE A 191 7.47 10.61 16.70
C ILE A 191 6.08 11.12 16.33
N PHE A 192 5.11 10.95 17.24
CA PHE A 192 3.77 11.50 17.04
C PHE A 192 3.80 13.02 17.27
N LYS A 193 3.80 13.79 16.18
CA LYS A 193 3.65 15.26 16.25
C LYS A 193 2.19 15.63 15.98
N LYS A 194 1.64 16.55 16.77
CA LYS A 194 0.31 17.14 16.52
C LYS A 194 0.34 17.81 15.14
N ARG A 195 -0.56 17.41 14.24
CA ARG A 195 -0.57 17.87 12.84
C ARG A 195 -1.08 19.32 12.76
N ASN A 196 -0.25 20.24 12.26
CA ASN A 196 -0.72 21.54 11.75
C ASN A 196 -1.44 21.35 10.40
N LYS A 197 -2.11 22.42 9.92
CA LYS A 197 -2.90 22.46 8.67
C LYS A 197 -2.21 21.70 7.53
N LYS A 198 -2.90 20.71 6.95
CA LYS A 198 -2.31 19.62 6.13
C LYS A 198 -1.80 20.08 4.76
N PHE A 199 -2.54 20.97 4.11
CA PHE A 199 -2.23 21.59 2.81
C PHE A 199 -3.15 22.82 2.59
N ASN A 200 -2.79 23.71 1.67
CA ASN A 200 -3.64 24.83 1.28
C ASN A 200 -4.85 24.32 0.47
N PRO A 201 -6.09 24.77 0.77
CA PRO A 201 -7.27 24.32 0.04
C PRO A 201 -7.20 24.75 -1.43
N ALA A 202 -7.38 23.79 -2.34
CA ALA A 202 -7.32 24.07 -3.79
C ALA A 202 -8.40 25.08 -4.24
N TYR A 203 -9.60 25.01 -3.66
CA TYR A 203 -10.71 25.93 -3.95
C TYR A 203 -10.53 27.37 -3.39
N ARG A 204 -9.41 27.67 -2.72
CA ARG A 204 -9.11 29.01 -2.16
C ARG A 204 -7.83 29.63 -2.72
N GLN A 205 -7.36 29.21 -3.89
CA GLN A 205 -6.22 29.92 -4.49
C GLN A 205 -6.69 31.31 -4.95
N PRO A 206 -6.10 32.41 -4.44
CA PRO A 206 -6.36 33.73 -5.00
C PRO A 206 -5.86 33.77 -6.45
N ALA A 207 -6.60 34.49 -7.29
CA ALA A 207 -6.24 34.78 -8.67
C ALA A 207 -4.88 35.47 -8.76
#